data_AF-A0A9D4SET7-F1
#
_entry.id   AF-A0A9D4SET7-F1
#
_cell.length_a   1.000
_cell.length_b   1.000
_cell.length_c   1.000
_cell.angle_alpha   90.00
_cell.angle_beta   90.00
_cell.angle_gamma   90.00
#
_symmetry.space_group_name_H-M   'P 1'
#
loop_
_entity.id
_entity.type
_entity.pdbx_description
1 polymer ?
#
loop_
_entity_poly.entity_id
_entity_poly.type
_entity_poly.pdbx_seq_one_letter_code
_entity_poly.pdbx_strand_id
1 'polypeptide(L)'
;MNIEILQMTNSTDHTYGVMMFLFLLVNYPTNAYLVMILIKKQMSILNNIIFITIISYQLSFIFIFHLITTQYVHQLHRPAKYVIRNYLNPSLLLISLNNRMKVSFWIENFHTKKMYGITYGGIEVITLKTFFKVMGPHA
;
A
#
# COMPACT_ATOMS: atom_id res chain seq x y z
N MET A 1 20.67 5.95 -2.71
CA MET A 1 19.66 5.47 -1.75
C MET A 1 20.32 4.42 -0.88
N ASN A 2 20.26 4.56 0.46
CA ASN A 2 20.89 3.60 1.36
C ASN A 2 20.22 2.24 1.18
N ILE A 3 21.03 1.19 1.02
CA ILE A 3 20.60 -0.22 1.02
C ILE A 3 19.71 -0.52 2.24
N GLU A 4 19.97 0.17 3.35
CA GLU A 4 19.21 0.14 4.59
C GLU A 4 17.73 0.49 4.40
N ILE A 5 17.37 1.50 3.59
CA ILE A 5 15.96 1.87 3.36
C ILE A 5 15.24 0.74 2.62
N LEU A 6 15.90 0.14 1.63
CA LEU A 6 15.34 -0.96 0.86
C LEU A 6 15.15 -2.21 1.73
N GLN A 7 16.13 -2.53 2.56
CA GLN A 7 16.06 -3.62 3.54
C GLN A 7 14.95 -3.38 4.56
N MET A 8 14.82 -2.14 5.04
CA MET A 8 13.75 -1.75 5.96
C MET A 8 12.38 -1.88 5.30
N THR A 9 12.20 -1.41 4.06
CA THR A 9 10.95 -1.59 3.31
C THR A 9 10.62 -3.07 3.11
N ASN A 10 11.60 -3.91 2.77
CA ASN A 10 11.39 -5.35 2.58
C ASN A 10 11.01 -6.07 3.88
N SER A 11 11.67 -5.74 5.00
CA SER A 11 11.32 -6.28 6.33
C SER A 11 9.93 -5.83 6.79
N THR A 12 9.59 -4.56 6.50
CA THR A 12 8.28 -3.98 6.80
C THR A 12 7.20 -4.65 5.97
N ASP A 13 7.44 -4.88 4.67
CA ASP A 13 6.54 -5.59 3.77
C ASP A 13 6.29 -7.03 4.24
N HIS A 14 7.35 -7.78 4.51
CA HIS A 14 7.23 -9.17 4.97
C HIS A 14 6.44 -9.29 6.28
N THR A 15 6.54 -8.30 7.17
CA THR A 15 5.83 -8.33 8.45
C THR A 15 4.41 -7.79 8.31
N TYR A 16 4.26 -6.53 7.93
CA TYR A 16 2.98 -5.84 7.92
C TYR A 16 2.13 -6.17 6.69
N GLY A 17 2.75 -6.44 5.54
CA GLY A 17 2.06 -6.87 4.34
C GLY A 17 1.39 -8.24 4.50
N VAL A 18 2.11 -9.19 5.12
CA VAL A 18 1.56 -10.52 5.46
C VAL A 18 0.48 -10.41 6.54
N MET A 19 0.73 -9.66 7.62
CA MET A 19 -0.27 -9.43 8.67
C MET A 19 -1.55 -8.81 8.09
N MET A 20 -1.44 -7.82 7.21
CA MET A 20 -2.60 -7.21 6.57
C MET A 20 -3.32 -8.17 5.64
N PHE A 21 -2.60 -8.98 4.87
CA PHE A 21 -3.19 -10.01 4.02
C PHE A 21 -4.01 -11.02 4.84
N LEU A 22 -3.44 -11.55 5.93
CA LEU A 22 -4.13 -12.45 6.84
C LEU A 22 -5.33 -11.77 7.51
N PHE A 23 -5.18 -10.51 7.91
CA PHE A 23 -6.25 -9.73 8.48
C PHE A 23 -7.42 -9.61 7.49
N LEU A 24 -7.17 -9.27 6.23
CA LEU A 24 -8.22 -9.21 5.21
C LEU A 24 -8.85 -10.58 4.98
N LEU A 25 -8.05 -11.64 4.85
CA LEU A 25 -8.53 -12.99 4.59
C LEU A 25 -9.52 -13.47 5.67
N VAL A 26 -9.31 -13.09 6.93
CA VAL A 26 -10.21 -13.43 8.04
C VAL A 26 -11.39 -12.45 8.15
N ASN A 27 -11.14 -11.15 8.03
CA ASN A 27 -12.16 -10.13 8.30
C ASN A 27 -13.17 -9.97 7.16
N TYR A 28 -12.81 -10.23 5.90
CA TYR A 28 -13.76 -10.20 4.78
C TYR A 28 -14.91 -11.20 4.95
N PRO A 29 -14.66 -12.52 5.13
CA PRO A 29 -15.75 -13.48 5.32
C PRO A 29 -16.49 -13.24 6.64
N THR A 30 -15.79 -12.82 7.69
CA THR A 30 -16.41 -12.49 8.98
C THR A 30 -17.39 -11.32 8.85
N ASN A 31 -16.99 -10.22 8.21
CA ASN A 31 -17.87 -9.08 7.97
C ASN A 31 -19.06 -9.44 7.07
N ALA A 32 -18.83 -10.20 6.00
CA ALA A 32 -19.92 -10.67 5.15
C ALA A 32 -20.95 -11.51 5.93
N TYR A 33 -20.47 -12.39 6.83
CA TYR A 33 -21.33 -13.18 7.70
C TYR A 33 -22.10 -12.33 8.72
N LEU A 34 -21.44 -11.36 9.36
CA LEU A 34 -22.10 -10.44 10.30
C LEU A 34 -23.17 -9.59 9.62
N VAL A 35 -22.90 -9.09 8.41
CA VAL A 35 -23.88 -8.37 7.59
C VAL A 35 -25.05 -9.27 7.22
N MET A 36 -24.79 -10.52 6.81
CA MET A 36 -25.86 -11.48 6.51
C MET A 36 -26.75 -11.72 7.73
N ILE A 37 -26.18 -11.85 8.93
CA ILE A 37 -26.95 -12.00 10.17
C ILE A 37 -27.79 -10.75 10.43
N LEU A 38 -27.22 -9.55 10.31
CA LEU A 38 -27.94 -8.29 10.50
C LEU A 38 -29.16 -8.17 9.57
N ILE A 39 -29.06 -8.65 8.34
CA ILE A 39 -30.15 -8.58 7.35
C ILE A 39 -31.20 -9.67 7.60
N LYS A 40 -30.77 -10.91 7.90
CA LYS A 40 -31.68 -12.08 7.92
C LYS A 40 -32.29 -12.38 9.29
N LYS A 41 -31.65 -11.95 10.39
CA LYS A 41 -32.08 -12.29 11.75
C LYS A 41 -32.62 -11.05 12.44
N GLN A 42 -33.80 -11.18 13.05
CA GLN A 42 -34.30 -10.17 13.98
C GLN A 42 -33.55 -10.32 15.30
N MET A 43 -32.64 -9.39 15.56
CA MET A 43 -31.80 -9.34 16.75
C MET A 43 -32.28 -8.24 17.70
N SER A 44 -31.88 -8.31 18.97
CA SER A 44 -32.06 -7.20 19.90
C SER A 44 -31.31 -5.96 19.42
N ILE A 45 -31.80 -4.78 19.80
CA ILE A 45 -31.16 -3.49 19.47
C ILE A 45 -29.71 -3.47 19.95
N LEU A 46 -29.44 -4.02 21.15
CA LEU A 46 -28.10 -4.11 21.71
C LEU A 46 -27.16 -4.94 20.83
N ASN A 47 -27.59 -6.10 20.35
CA ASN A 47 -26.78 -6.96 19.48
C ASN A 47 -26.50 -6.28 18.13
N ASN A 48 -27.47 -5.56 17.58
CA ASN A 48 -27.27 -4.79 16.35
C ASN A 48 -26.20 -3.71 16.52
N ILE A 49 -26.25 -2.96 17.63
CA ILE A 49 -25.24 -1.94 17.92
C ILE A 49 -23.85 -2.56 18.06
N ILE A 50 -23.73 -3.70 18.76
CA ILE A 50 -22.46 -4.43 18.91
C ILE A 50 -21.91 -4.84 17.55
N PHE A 51 -22.72 -5.46 16.69
CA PHE A 51 -22.26 -5.90 15.36
C PHE A 51 -21.89 -4.74 14.44
N ILE A 52 -22.68 -3.66 14.42
CA ILE A 52 -22.34 -2.46 13.65
C ILE A 52 -21.02 -1.87 14.14
N THR A 53 -20.79 -1.85 15.46
CA THR A 53 -19.55 -1.34 16.05
C THR A 53 -18.35 -2.20 15.65
N ILE A 54 -18.49 -3.54 15.68
CA ILE A 54 -17.44 -4.48 15.26
C ILE A 54 -17.11 -4.27 13.77
N ILE A 55 -18.12 -4.24 12.89
CA ILE A 55 -17.94 -4.02 11.45
C ILE A 55 -17.25 -2.66 11.20
N SER A 56 -17.73 -1.61 11.86
CA SER A 56 -17.18 -0.26 11.71
C SER A 56 -15.73 -0.19 12.18
N TYR A 57 -15.39 -0.86 13.28
CA TYR A 57 -14.03 -0.94 13.79
C TYR A 57 -13.09 -1.65 12.82
N GLN A 58 -13.50 -2.81 12.30
CA GLN A 58 -12.71 -3.58 11.33
C GLN A 58 -12.50 -2.80 10.02
N LEU A 59 -13.54 -2.17 9.49
CA LEU A 59 -13.43 -1.33 8.29
C LEU A 59 -12.54 -0.10 8.52
N SER A 60 -12.65 0.55 9.68
CA SER A 60 -11.80 1.69 10.04
C SER A 60 -10.32 1.30 10.10
N PHE A 61 -10.02 0.13 10.68
CA PHE A 61 -8.66 -0.39 10.72
C PHE A 61 -8.09 -0.63 9.31
N ILE A 62 -8.87 -1.28 8.44
CA ILE A 62 -8.48 -1.50 7.03
C ILE A 62 -8.18 -0.17 6.34
N PHE A 63 -9.08 0.80 6.51
CA PHE A 63 -8.95 2.11 5.88
C PHE A 63 -7.72 2.89 6.37
N ILE A 64 -7.49 2.95 7.67
CA ILE A 64 -6.34 3.65 8.27
C ILE A 64 -5.04 3.01 7.78
N PHE A 65 -4.96 1.68 7.80
CA PHE A 65 -3.77 0.97 7.33
C PHE A 65 -3.46 1.27 5.87
N HIS A 66 -4.49 1.29 5.02
CA HIS A 66 -4.37 1.65 3.61
C HIS A 66 -3.87 3.08 3.40
N LEU A 67 -4.40 4.02 4.18
CA LEU A 67 -4.03 5.43 4.10
C LEU A 67 -2.56 5.62 4.47
N ILE A 68 -2.14 5.06 5.61
CA ILE A 68 -0.74 5.13 6.07
C ILE A 68 0.19 4.48 5.05
N THR A 69 -0.16 3.29 4.57
CA THR A 69 0.67 2.56 3.60
C THR A 69 0.78 3.30 2.27
N THR A 70 -0.32 3.86 1.77
CA THR A 70 -0.29 4.65 0.53
C THR A 70 0.55 5.91 0.71
N GLN A 71 0.45 6.58 1.86
CA GLN A 71 1.30 7.74 2.16
C GLN A 71 2.78 7.36 2.23
N TYR A 72 3.11 6.23 2.86
CA TYR A 72 4.47 5.70 2.94
C TYR A 72 5.03 5.41 1.54
N VAL A 73 4.30 4.68 0.70
CA VAL A 73 4.68 4.41 -0.70
C VAL A 73 4.84 5.71 -1.48
N HIS A 74 3.92 6.66 -1.31
CA HIS A 74 4.01 7.95 -1.98
C HIS A 74 5.27 8.73 -1.57
N GLN A 75 5.62 8.77 -0.29
CA GLN A 75 6.82 9.45 0.20
C GLN A 75 8.10 8.81 -0.35
N LEU A 76 8.12 7.48 -0.42
CA LEU A 76 9.26 6.71 -0.91
C LEU A 76 9.48 6.92 -2.43
N HIS A 77 8.41 7.10 -3.21
CA HIS A 77 8.50 7.42 -4.65
C HIS A 77 8.50 8.92 -4.98
N ARG A 78 8.20 9.81 -4.03
CA ARG A 78 8.20 11.28 -4.22
C ARG A 78 9.54 11.84 -4.75
N PRO A 79 10.72 11.48 -4.21
CA PRO A 79 11.99 12.04 -4.68
C PRO A 79 12.33 11.63 -6.11
N ALA A 80 11.77 10.52 -6.62
CA ALA A 80 12.00 10.03 -7.97
C ALA A 80 11.70 11.09 -9.04
N LYS A 81 10.55 11.76 -8.93
CA LYS A 81 10.14 12.79 -9.89
C LYS A 81 11.11 13.97 -9.91
N TYR A 82 11.59 14.37 -8.73
CA TYR A 82 12.55 15.46 -8.60
C TYR A 82 13.92 15.07 -9.15
N VAL A 83 14.40 13.86 -8.84
CA VAL A 83 15.69 13.36 -9.34
C VAL A 83 15.67 13.16 -10.86
N ILE A 84 14.59 12.60 -11.42
CA ILE A 84 14.43 12.43 -12.88
C ILE A 84 14.41 13.80 -13.57
N ARG A 85 13.62 14.76 -13.04
CA ARG A 85 13.55 16.11 -13.61
C ARG A 85 14.90 16.83 -13.57
N ASN A 86 15.61 16.72 -12.46
CA ASN A 86 16.93 17.32 -12.32
C ASN A 86 17.96 16.61 -13.20
N TYR A 87 17.90 15.28 -13.37
CA TYR A 87 18.80 14.53 -14.25
C TYR A 87 18.70 14.98 -15.72
N LEU A 88 17.53 15.44 -16.15
CA LEU A 88 17.29 15.97 -17.49
C LEU A 88 17.78 17.43 -17.66
N ASN A 89 18.23 18.11 -16.60
CA ASN A 89 18.75 19.47 -16.71
C ASN A 89 20.14 19.48 -17.38
N PRO A 90 20.38 20.40 -18.34
CA PRO A 90 21.62 20.44 -19.12
C PRO A 90 22.86 20.79 -18.28
N SER A 91 22.71 21.33 -17.07
CA SER A 91 23.81 21.59 -16.14
C SER A 91 24.51 20.33 -15.63
N LEU A 92 23.87 19.14 -15.70
CA LEU A 92 24.51 17.86 -15.41
C LEU A 92 25.39 17.31 -16.55
N LEU A 93 25.45 17.97 -17.73
CA LEU A 93 26.41 17.60 -18.78
C LEU A 93 27.87 17.77 -18.33
N LEU A 94 28.12 18.56 -17.28
CA LEU A 94 29.42 18.74 -16.63
C LEU A 94 29.83 17.56 -15.74
N ILE A 95 28.94 16.61 -15.47
CA ILE A 95 29.22 15.44 -14.64
C ILE A 95 29.83 14.33 -15.50
N SER A 96 30.82 13.63 -14.94
CA SER A 96 31.49 12.52 -15.60
C SER A 96 30.49 11.45 -16.10
N LEU A 97 30.78 10.88 -17.26
CA LEU A 97 29.98 9.79 -17.86
C LEU A 97 29.71 8.65 -16.88
N ASN A 98 30.68 8.32 -16.02
CA ASN A 98 30.55 7.28 -15.01
C ASN A 98 29.44 7.61 -13.99
N ASN A 99 29.41 8.85 -13.50
CA ASN A 99 28.39 9.28 -12.55
C ASN A 99 27.00 9.37 -13.21
N ARG A 100 26.93 9.77 -14.48
CA ARG A 100 25.67 9.74 -15.26
C ARG A 100 25.12 8.33 -15.40
N MET A 101 25.97 7.35 -15.76
CA MET A 101 25.56 5.95 -15.83
C MET A 101 25.08 5.41 -14.48
N LYS A 102 25.79 5.71 -13.37
CA LYS A 102 25.37 5.30 -12.02
C LYS A 102 23.99 5.84 -11.66
N VAL A 103 23.72 7.12 -11.95
CA VAL A 103 22.41 7.74 -11.70
C VAL A 103 21.34 7.14 -12.62
N SER A 104 21.66 6.89 -13.89
CA SER A 104 20.73 6.24 -14.83
C SER A 104 20.34 4.84 -14.37
N PHE A 105 21.32 4.01 -14.01
CA PHE A 105 21.07 2.68 -13.43
C PHE A 105 20.26 2.75 -12.14
N TRP A 106 20.52 3.76 -11.29
CA TRP A 106 19.75 3.97 -10.08
C TRP A 106 18.28 4.34 -10.40
N ILE A 107 18.04 5.30 -11.30
CA ILE A 107 16.68 5.66 -11.73
C ILE A 107 15.95 4.46 -12.32
N GLU A 108 16.62 3.69 -13.18
CA GLU A 108 16.05 2.53 -13.85
C GLU A 108 15.65 1.46 -12.84
N ASN A 109 16.57 1.07 -11.94
CA ASN A 109 16.35 0.02 -10.95
C ASN A 109 15.30 0.37 -9.89
N PHE A 110 15.16 1.65 -9.54
CA PHE A 110 14.31 2.04 -8.40
C PHE A 110 13.02 2.76 -8.78
N HIS A 111 12.90 3.36 -9.97
CA HIS A 111 11.83 4.35 -10.19
C HIS A 111 11.08 4.29 -11.52
N THR A 112 11.39 3.37 -12.43
CA THR A 112 10.78 3.38 -13.77
C THR A 112 9.78 2.26 -14.09
N LYS A 113 9.92 1.05 -13.52
CA LYS A 113 9.06 -0.08 -13.95
C LYS A 113 8.33 -0.86 -12.85
N LYS A 114 8.82 -0.86 -11.60
CA LYS A 114 8.14 -1.52 -10.48
C LYS A 114 8.16 -0.62 -9.25
N MET A 115 6.97 -0.22 -8.78
CA MET A 115 6.87 0.41 -7.46
C MET A 115 7.21 -0.66 -6.41
N TYR A 116 8.08 -0.31 -5.47
CA TYR A 116 8.32 -1.09 -4.26
C TYR A 116 7.66 -0.39 -3.07
N GLY A 117 7.26 -1.16 -2.08
CA GLY A 117 6.43 -0.72 -0.98
C GLY A 117 5.88 -1.90 -0.20
N ILE A 118 4.90 -1.64 0.66
CA ILE A 118 4.18 -2.70 1.36
C ILE A 118 3.15 -3.29 0.39
N THR A 119 3.10 -4.60 0.34
CA THR A 119 2.27 -5.42 -0.54
C THR A 119 1.29 -6.25 0.27
N TYR A 120 0.27 -6.79 -0.38
CA TYR A 120 -0.56 -7.83 0.21
C TYR A 120 0.12 -9.19 0.12
N GLY A 121 1.00 -9.50 1.08
CA GLY A 121 1.70 -10.78 1.13
C GLY A 121 2.45 -11.13 -0.17
N GLY A 122 3.02 -10.12 -0.85
CA GLY A 122 3.78 -10.28 -2.09
C GLY A 122 2.96 -10.20 -3.39
N ILE A 123 1.64 -10.00 -3.34
CA ILE A 123 0.79 -10.00 -4.54
C ILE A 123 0.87 -8.65 -5.28
N GLU A 124 0.46 -7.56 -4.62
CA GLU A 124 0.40 -6.23 -5.24
C GLU A 124 0.68 -5.17 -4.18
N VAL A 125 1.36 -4.08 -4.58
CA VAL A 125 1.64 -2.95 -3.69
C VAL A 125 0.33 -2.29 -3.27
N ILE A 126 0.21 -2.03 -1.98
CA ILE A 126 -0.95 -1.38 -1.38
C ILE A 126 -0.95 0.08 -1.82
N THR A 127 -1.92 0.43 -2.66
CA THR A 127 -2.16 1.78 -3.15
C THR A 127 -3.66 2.06 -3.09
N LEU A 128 -4.05 3.32 -3.09
CA LEU A 128 -5.47 3.68 -3.21
C LEU A 128 -6.11 3.08 -4.47
N LYS A 129 -5.36 2.96 -5.57
CA LYS A 129 -5.85 2.34 -6.81
C LYS A 129 -6.19 0.86 -6.61
N THR A 130 -5.34 0.10 -5.92
CA THR A 130 -5.59 -1.32 -5.66
C THR A 130 -6.72 -1.50 -4.64
N PHE A 131 -6.82 -0.61 -3.66
CA PHE A 131 -7.93 -0.59 -2.70
C PHE A 131 -9.29 -0.36 -3.39
N PHE A 132 -9.40 0.67 -4.23
CA PHE A 132 -10.64 0.96 -4.96
C PHE A 132 -10.96 -0.11 -6.02
N LYS A 133 -9.96 -0.78 -6.59
CA LYS A 133 -10.19 -1.92 -7.50
C LYS A 133 -10.88 -3.09 -6.78
N VAL A 134 -10.57 -3.30 -5.50
CA VAL A 134 -11.17 -4.37 -4.69
C VAL A 134 -12.53 -3.95 -4.11
N MET A 135 -12.72 -2.66 -3.84
CA MET A 135 -13.98 -2.11 -3.29
C MET A 135 -15.03 -1.76 -4.35
N GLY A 136 -14.62 -1.46 -5.58
CA GLY A 136 -15.52 -1.12 -6.67
C GLY A 136 -16.15 -2.37 -7.29
N PRO A 137 -17.42 -2.30 -7.74
CA PRO A 137 -17.93 -3.31 -8.66
C PRO A 137 -17.05 -3.26 -9.91
N HIS A 138 -16.59 -4.43 -10.38
CA HIS A 138 -15.93 -4.55 -11.67
C HIS A 138 -16.78 -3.84 -12.74
N ALA A 139 -16.28 -2.71 -13.23
CA ALA A 139 -16.56 -2.20 -14.56
C ALA A 139 -15.35 -2.53 -15.44
#